data_AF-A0A9W9V0U7-F1
#
_entry.id   AF-A0A9W9V0U7-F1
#
_cell.length_a   1.000
_cell.length_b   1.000
_cell.length_c   1.000
_cell.angle_alpha   90.00
_cell.angle_beta   90.00
_cell.angle_gamma   90.00
#
_symmetry.space_group_name_H-M   'P 1'
#
loop_
_entity.id
_entity.type
_entity.pdbx_description
1 polymer ?
#
loop_
_entity_poly.entity_id
_entity_poly.type
_entity_poly.pdbx_seq_one_letter_code
_entity_poly.pdbx_strand_id
1 'polypeptide(L)'
;MTTPQSRVIIVGGGVFGLSTALWLARSGYKDLTIFDRCNFDTNYYNPADGCDGASADINKIFRATYGSQGHSQDLALEARDIWLEWNRSIKESHPSDLPRPLTPEDELLTLCGVYHLADGHDVIPRYVENLRVMEDTAPSFRDLQFIKDNAADEKRAGARGPEWAKKYHLFDQFKNGATNGFLDAGSGITLADKACVYARHLCQKAGVKFVLGRPHGELDHLITEENGTSKQVKGIKTRDGLTHCADLVVVACGPWTAGVLPEASRSVEATMGTVMFIDIPEDRKDLREKFHPDNIPVWRFIQGEGEGGYEGGGFPITREGRLKFGFRARKFTNFQDHPTEKNTRISTPRTKYSQEPIHTVPLYGLELMKQVIGGLFPELAEIGFTDSRLCWYTDSIDNEFVIDYVPGYSDSLFICTGGSGHGFKFLPILGKYVKNQLEKIPDRFTPIWKWRSVEEGKNCNGLEEGEAGPREMSKLKLAKPQDFQFTVKGSGTSSNSLRSNVRPGEKSQL
;
A
#
# COMPACT_ATOMS: atom_id res chain seq x y z
N MET A 1 -32.24 -2.05 6.07
CA MET A 1 -31.05 -1.69 6.87
C MET A 1 -30.44 -2.97 7.38
N THR A 2 -29.14 -3.13 7.19
CA THR A 2 -28.37 -4.29 7.68
C THR A 2 -28.36 -4.31 9.21
N THR A 3 -28.54 -5.48 9.82
CA THR A 3 -28.55 -5.67 11.28
C THR A 3 -27.58 -6.79 11.67
N PRO A 4 -27.26 -6.98 12.96
CA PRO A 4 -26.44 -8.11 13.42
C PRO A 4 -26.97 -9.51 13.06
N GLN A 5 -28.24 -9.62 12.68
CA GLN A 5 -28.87 -10.87 12.20
C GLN A 5 -28.75 -11.05 10.69
N SER A 6 -28.37 -10.00 9.95
CA SER A 6 -28.17 -10.08 8.50
C SER A 6 -27.05 -11.05 8.15
N ARG A 7 -27.27 -11.84 7.10
CA ARG A 7 -26.22 -12.62 6.46
C ARG A 7 -25.37 -11.73 5.57
N VAL A 8 -24.08 -11.60 5.89
CA VAL A 8 -23.14 -10.76 5.15
C VAL A 8 -22.10 -11.62 4.46
N ILE A 9 -21.99 -11.45 3.16
CA ILE A 9 -20.88 -11.98 2.35
C ILE A 9 -19.90 -10.85 2.09
N ILE A 10 -18.61 -11.11 2.29
CA ILE A 10 -17.53 -10.19 1.96
C ILE A 10 -16.67 -10.86 0.87
N VAL A 11 -16.56 -10.22 -0.28
CA VAL A 11 -15.71 -10.70 -1.37
C VAL A 11 -14.37 -9.97 -1.30
N GLY A 12 -13.29 -10.72 -1.04
CA GLY A 12 -11.94 -10.22 -0.85
C GLY A 12 -11.47 -10.34 0.60
N GLY A 13 -10.51 -11.25 0.84
CA GLY A 13 -9.88 -11.53 2.14
C GLY A 13 -8.62 -10.71 2.40
N GLY A 14 -8.49 -9.52 1.80
CA GLY A 14 -7.40 -8.57 2.04
C GLY A 14 -7.68 -7.61 3.21
N VAL A 15 -6.93 -6.50 3.26
CA VAL A 15 -6.99 -5.53 4.37
C VAL A 15 -8.41 -5.02 4.68
N PHE A 16 -9.14 -4.59 3.66
CA PHE A 16 -10.48 -4.04 3.83
C PHE A 16 -11.45 -5.13 4.31
N GLY A 17 -11.47 -6.29 3.64
CA GLY A 17 -12.37 -7.38 4.01
C GLY A 17 -12.10 -7.97 5.39
N LEU A 18 -10.84 -8.24 5.75
CA LEU A 18 -10.46 -8.75 7.07
C LEU A 18 -10.84 -7.75 8.17
N SER A 19 -10.51 -6.48 7.99
CA SER A 19 -10.83 -5.45 8.98
C SER A 19 -12.35 -5.32 9.15
N THR A 20 -13.11 -5.21 8.06
CA THR A 20 -14.58 -5.16 8.08
C THR A 20 -15.17 -6.37 8.81
N ALA A 21 -14.76 -7.59 8.45
CA ALA A 21 -15.29 -8.80 9.07
C ALA A 21 -15.00 -8.87 10.58
N LEU A 22 -13.77 -8.55 10.99
CA LEU A 22 -13.37 -8.59 12.39
C LEU A 22 -14.23 -7.66 13.26
N TRP A 23 -14.45 -6.43 12.79
CA TRP A 23 -15.18 -5.42 13.55
C TRP A 23 -16.69 -5.63 13.53
N LEU A 24 -17.27 -6.17 12.44
CA LEU A 24 -18.65 -6.63 12.43
C LEU A 24 -18.85 -7.80 13.40
N ALA A 25 -17.97 -8.80 13.39
CA ALA A 25 -18.05 -9.95 14.28
C ALA A 25 -17.98 -9.53 15.76
N ARG A 26 -17.04 -8.65 16.10
CA ARG A 26 -16.91 -8.04 17.44
C ARG A 26 -18.14 -7.23 17.86
N SER A 27 -18.87 -6.68 16.89
CA SER A 27 -20.09 -5.91 17.13
C SER A 27 -21.37 -6.76 17.14
N GLY A 28 -21.24 -8.09 17.06
CA GLY A 28 -22.35 -9.02 17.23
C GLY A 28 -22.93 -9.62 15.96
N TYR A 29 -22.41 -9.28 14.76
CA TYR A 29 -22.82 -9.94 13.52
C TYR A 29 -22.38 -11.41 13.56
N LYS A 30 -23.31 -12.33 13.30
CA LYS A 30 -23.07 -13.78 13.50
C LYS A 30 -22.92 -14.59 12.21
N ASP A 31 -23.48 -14.14 11.09
CA ASP A 31 -23.41 -14.86 9.81
C ASP A 31 -22.56 -14.09 8.79
N LEU A 32 -21.24 -14.14 9.02
CA LEU A 32 -20.23 -13.48 8.20
C LEU A 32 -19.42 -14.55 7.45
N THR A 33 -19.32 -14.42 6.11
CA THR A 33 -18.46 -15.29 5.30
C THR A 33 -17.60 -14.47 4.35
N ILE A 34 -16.28 -14.69 4.40
CA ILE A 34 -15.33 -14.12 3.43
C ILE A 34 -15.10 -15.12 2.29
N PHE A 35 -15.18 -14.64 1.06
CA PHE A 35 -14.81 -15.38 -0.15
C PHE A 35 -13.56 -14.75 -0.77
N ASP A 36 -12.54 -15.55 -1.06
CA ASP A 36 -11.37 -15.11 -1.82
C ASP A 36 -10.80 -16.23 -2.70
N ARG A 37 -10.30 -15.86 -3.89
CA ARG A 37 -9.67 -16.80 -4.81
C ARG A 37 -8.32 -17.34 -4.30
N CYS A 38 -7.68 -16.67 -3.35
CA CYS A 38 -6.37 -17.06 -2.82
C CYS A 38 -6.52 -18.05 -1.65
N ASN A 39 -5.62 -19.04 -1.58
CA ASN A 39 -5.57 -20.01 -0.49
C ASN A 39 -4.82 -19.46 0.75
N PHE A 40 -5.32 -18.37 1.35
CA PHE A 40 -4.66 -17.68 2.47
C PHE A 40 -4.43 -18.54 3.73
N ASP A 41 -5.10 -19.67 3.82
CA ASP A 41 -4.94 -20.68 4.85
C ASP A 41 -3.70 -21.57 4.69
N THR A 42 -3.21 -21.72 3.46
CA THR A 42 -2.05 -22.56 3.13
C THR A 42 -0.83 -21.75 2.70
N ASN A 43 -1.03 -20.64 1.98
CA ASN A 43 0.07 -19.80 1.50
C ASN A 43 0.39 -18.61 2.41
N TYR A 44 -0.39 -18.40 3.47
CA TYR A 44 -0.12 -17.42 4.52
C TYR A 44 0.10 -15.97 4.01
N TYR A 45 -0.62 -15.55 2.98
CA TYR A 45 -0.46 -14.22 2.35
C TYR A 45 0.94 -13.99 1.73
N ASN A 46 1.70 -15.05 1.48
CA ASN A 46 3.05 -14.95 0.94
C ASN A 46 3.02 -14.58 -0.56
N PRO A 47 3.57 -13.43 -0.99
CA PRO A 47 3.60 -13.03 -2.40
C PRO A 47 4.45 -13.96 -3.28
N ALA A 48 5.35 -14.75 -2.70
CA ALA A 48 6.10 -15.78 -3.41
C ALA A 48 5.26 -17.04 -3.71
N ASP A 49 4.11 -17.21 -3.05
CA ASP A 49 3.31 -18.44 -3.08
C ASP A 49 1.84 -18.16 -3.47
N GLY A 50 1.62 -17.72 -4.70
CA GLY A 50 0.28 -17.58 -5.29
C GLY A 50 -0.56 -16.39 -4.81
N CYS A 51 -0.08 -15.55 -3.88
CA CYS A 51 -0.78 -14.32 -3.49
C CYS A 51 -0.36 -13.10 -4.31
N ASP A 52 -1.32 -12.42 -4.94
CA ASP A 52 -1.08 -11.19 -5.71
C ASP A 52 -1.91 -9.97 -5.29
N GLY A 53 -2.65 -10.07 -4.19
CA GLY A 53 -3.32 -8.92 -3.60
C GLY A 53 -2.33 -7.89 -3.05
N ALA A 54 -2.70 -6.60 -3.03
CA ALA A 54 -1.88 -5.53 -2.45
C ALA A 54 -1.51 -5.77 -0.97
N SER A 55 -2.36 -6.52 -0.27
CA SER A 55 -2.20 -6.94 1.13
C SER A 55 -1.16 -8.05 1.32
N ALA A 56 -0.87 -8.83 0.27
CA ALA A 56 0.16 -9.86 0.28
C ALA A 56 1.53 -9.23 -0.05
N ASP A 57 2.31 -9.00 1.00
CA ASP A 57 3.63 -8.40 0.90
C ASP A 57 4.46 -8.82 2.11
N ILE A 58 5.78 -8.81 2.00
CA ILE A 58 6.66 -9.15 3.14
C ILE A 58 6.68 -8.04 4.20
N ASN A 59 6.41 -6.79 3.81
CA ASN A 59 6.33 -5.66 4.73
C ASN A 59 5.59 -4.44 4.15
N LYS A 60 5.17 -3.48 4.98
CA LYS A 60 4.63 -2.18 4.54
C LYS A 60 5.04 -1.06 5.49
N ILE A 61 5.03 0.19 5.01
CA ILE A 61 5.37 1.36 5.82
C ILE A 61 4.21 1.67 6.76
N PHE A 62 4.51 1.77 8.05
CA PHE A 62 3.65 2.43 9.03
C PHE A 62 4.12 3.86 9.25
N ARG A 63 3.23 4.82 9.04
CA ARG A 63 3.47 6.24 9.35
C ARG A 63 2.17 6.96 9.64
N ALA A 64 2.25 8.01 10.45
CA ALA A 64 1.12 8.85 10.82
C ALA A 64 1.14 10.27 10.21
N THR A 65 2.20 10.65 9.50
CA THR A 65 2.26 11.96 8.82
C THR A 65 1.39 11.99 7.57
N TYR A 66 0.52 12.98 7.36
CA TYR A 66 -0.41 13.04 6.20
C TYR A 66 -0.59 14.43 5.56
N GLY A 67 0.27 15.39 5.88
CA GLY A 67 0.12 16.78 5.46
C GLY A 67 -1.20 17.33 5.98
N SER A 68 -1.98 17.97 5.12
CA SER A 68 -3.26 18.58 5.48
C SER A 68 -4.41 17.58 5.73
N GLN A 69 -4.23 16.28 5.46
CA GLN A 69 -5.25 15.25 5.73
C GLN A 69 -5.23 14.79 7.20
N GLY A 70 -5.57 15.68 8.12
CA GLY A 70 -5.55 15.43 9.57
C GLY A 70 -6.35 14.20 10.00
N HIS A 71 -7.49 13.92 9.37
CA HIS A 71 -8.29 12.73 9.68
C HIS A 71 -7.56 11.41 9.41
N SER A 72 -6.72 11.35 8.38
CA SER A 72 -5.90 10.18 8.07
C SER A 72 -4.75 9.99 9.06
N GLN A 73 -4.21 11.11 9.58
CA GLN A 73 -3.23 11.10 10.67
C GLN A 73 -3.86 10.52 11.94
N ASP A 74 -5.01 11.03 12.36
CA ASP A 74 -5.71 10.52 13.55
C ASP A 74 -6.00 9.02 13.44
N LEU A 75 -6.47 8.57 12.27
CA LEU A 75 -6.74 7.15 12.04
C LEU A 75 -5.47 6.31 12.16
N ALA A 76 -4.33 6.83 11.73
CA ALA A 76 -3.06 6.12 11.80
C ALA A 76 -2.55 6.06 13.24
N LEU A 77 -2.71 7.14 14.01
CA LEU A 77 -2.38 7.17 15.44
C LEU A 77 -3.26 6.17 16.21
N GLU A 78 -4.56 6.11 15.96
CA GLU A 78 -5.44 5.09 16.55
C GLU A 78 -5.05 3.66 16.11
N ALA A 79 -4.72 3.47 14.84
CA ALA A 79 -4.25 2.16 14.35
C ALA A 79 -2.98 1.72 15.07
N ARG A 80 -2.08 2.66 15.38
CA ARG A 80 -0.80 2.40 16.06
C ARG A 80 -1.01 1.67 17.38
N ASP A 81 -1.96 2.13 18.18
CA ASP A 81 -2.19 1.58 19.50
C ASP A 81 -2.65 0.12 19.42
N ILE A 82 -3.51 -0.20 18.44
CA ILE A 82 -3.95 -1.58 18.19
C ILE A 82 -2.82 -2.43 17.61
N TRP A 83 -1.95 -1.89 16.75
CA TRP A 83 -0.76 -2.62 16.30
C TRP A 83 0.15 -3.01 17.47
N LEU A 84 0.38 -2.09 18.41
CA LEU A 84 1.19 -2.36 19.60
C LEU A 84 0.50 -3.33 20.56
N GLU A 85 -0.83 -3.28 20.66
CA GLU A 85 -1.62 -4.28 21.38
C GLU A 85 -1.52 -5.67 20.74
N TRP A 86 -1.55 -5.76 19.40
CA TRP A 86 -1.36 -7.02 18.67
C TRP A 86 0.02 -7.60 18.92
N ASN A 87 1.09 -6.79 18.86
CA ASN A 87 2.43 -7.24 19.23
C ASN A 87 2.47 -7.82 20.65
N ARG A 88 1.88 -7.11 21.62
CA ARG A 88 1.82 -7.58 23.02
C ARG A 88 1.08 -8.91 23.12
N SER A 89 -0.09 -9.00 22.49
CA SER A 89 -0.92 -10.22 22.49
C SER A 89 -0.17 -11.41 21.89
N ILE A 90 0.59 -11.20 20.80
CA ILE A 90 1.40 -12.24 20.16
C ILE A 90 2.52 -12.69 21.08
N LYS A 91 3.25 -11.74 21.68
CA LYS A 91 4.35 -12.02 22.61
C LYS A 91 3.90 -12.78 23.86
N GLU A 92 2.71 -12.51 24.36
CA GLU A 92 2.13 -13.15 25.54
C GLU A 92 1.44 -14.50 25.23
N SER A 93 1.21 -14.82 23.94
CA SER A 93 0.55 -16.06 23.53
C SER A 93 1.51 -17.25 23.61
N HIS A 94 0.97 -18.42 23.98
CA HIS A 94 1.71 -19.66 23.81
C HIS A 94 1.88 -19.98 22.31
N PRO A 95 3.01 -20.53 21.84
CA PRO A 95 3.22 -20.83 20.42
C PRO A 95 2.11 -21.65 19.74
N SER A 96 1.42 -22.52 20.48
CA SER A 96 0.29 -23.32 19.96
C SER A 96 -0.98 -22.52 19.68
N ASP A 97 -1.11 -21.33 20.28
CA ASP A 97 -2.31 -20.48 20.16
C ASP A 97 -2.20 -19.47 19.00
N LEU A 98 -1.01 -19.39 18.39
CA LEU A 98 -0.71 -18.55 17.25
C LEU A 98 -0.89 -19.33 15.93
N PRO A 99 -1.43 -18.68 14.89
CA PRO A 99 -1.51 -19.29 13.57
C PRO A 99 -0.09 -19.36 12.98
N ARG A 100 0.24 -20.44 12.26
CA ARG A 100 1.45 -20.46 11.44
C ARG A 100 1.40 -19.33 10.39
N PRO A 101 2.53 -18.68 10.05
CA PRO A 101 3.88 -18.90 10.57
C PRO A 101 4.27 -17.94 11.72
N LEU A 102 3.30 -17.39 12.46
CA LEU A 102 3.61 -16.51 13.58
C LEU A 102 4.24 -17.26 14.75
N THR A 103 5.14 -16.56 15.43
CA THR A 103 5.84 -16.96 16.65
C THR A 103 5.75 -15.83 17.67
N PRO A 104 5.90 -16.09 18.99
CA PRO A 104 5.89 -15.03 20.00
C PRO A 104 7.00 -13.97 19.82
N GLU A 105 8.03 -14.28 19.03
CA GLU A 105 9.12 -13.36 18.67
C GLU A 105 8.77 -12.42 17.50
N ASP A 106 7.60 -12.57 16.88
CA ASP A 106 7.18 -11.71 15.78
C ASP A 106 6.56 -10.40 16.28
N GLU A 107 7.09 -9.28 15.79
CA GLU A 107 6.47 -7.97 15.93
C GLU A 107 5.79 -7.59 14.61
N LEU A 108 4.47 -7.47 14.62
CA LEU A 108 3.71 -7.07 13.44
C LEU A 108 3.95 -5.60 13.06
N LEU A 109 4.28 -4.75 14.03
CA LEU A 109 4.75 -3.38 13.83
C LEU A 109 6.05 -3.17 14.61
N THR A 110 7.16 -2.93 13.92
CA THR A 110 8.43 -2.52 14.53
C THR A 110 8.64 -1.03 14.30
N LEU A 111 8.79 -0.26 15.38
CA LEU A 111 9.03 1.19 15.34
C LEU A 111 10.51 1.50 15.11
N CYS A 112 11.04 1.06 13.98
CA CYS A 112 12.44 1.27 13.57
C CYS A 112 12.72 2.70 13.07
N GLY A 113 11.68 3.53 12.95
CA GLY A 113 11.72 4.86 12.36
C GLY A 113 11.39 4.88 10.87
N VAL A 114 10.90 6.04 10.41
CA VAL A 114 10.81 6.39 8.98
C VAL A 114 11.59 7.67 8.74
N TYR A 115 12.61 7.64 7.90
CA TYR A 115 13.33 8.82 7.45
C TYR A 115 12.68 9.39 6.19
N HIS A 116 12.08 10.56 6.32
CA HIS A 116 11.50 11.33 5.23
C HIS A 116 12.57 12.24 4.63
N LEU A 117 13.05 11.93 3.43
CA LEU A 117 14.07 12.71 2.72
C LEU A 117 13.50 13.37 1.46
N ALA A 118 14.04 14.52 1.11
CA ALA A 118 13.85 15.17 -0.18
C ALA A 118 15.18 15.76 -0.68
N ASP A 119 15.29 16.02 -1.98
CA ASP A 119 16.45 16.71 -2.54
C ASP A 119 16.46 18.21 -2.24
N GLY A 120 17.66 18.78 -2.18
CA GLY A 120 17.89 20.18 -1.86
C GLY A 120 18.09 20.43 -0.36
N HIS A 121 18.50 21.65 -0.02
CA HIS A 121 18.83 22.05 1.36
C HIS A 121 17.61 22.53 2.16
N ASP A 122 16.58 23.04 1.48
CA ASP A 122 15.41 23.59 2.13
C ASP A 122 14.33 22.53 2.34
N VAL A 123 13.75 22.49 3.54
CA VAL A 123 12.66 21.57 3.87
C VAL A 123 11.47 21.84 2.96
N ILE A 124 11.05 20.82 2.20
CA ILE A 124 9.94 20.97 1.25
C ILE A 124 8.61 21.31 1.97
N PRO A 125 7.69 22.06 1.33
CA PRO A 125 6.43 22.50 1.96
C PRO A 125 5.60 21.36 2.56
N ARG A 126 5.56 20.20 1.91
CA ARG A 126 4.85 19.02 2.42
C ARG A 126 5.39 18.54 3.77
N TYR A 127 6.69 18.62 4.00
CA TYR A 127 7.29 18.20 5.27
C TYR A 127 7.07 19.24 6.37
N VAL A 128 7.13 20.53 6.04
CA VAL A 128 6.71 21.60 6.95
C VAL A 128 5.28 21.38 7.42
N GLU A 129 4.36 21.11 6.50
CA GLU A 129 2.95 20.87 6.83
C GLU A 129 2.76 19.61 7.68
N ASN A 130 3.47 18.51 7.38
CA ASN A 130 3.45 17.29 8.22
C ASN A 130 3.80 17.59 9.68
N LEU A 131 4.89 18.34 9.89
CA LEU A 131 5.38 18.67 11.23
C LEU A 131 4.42 19.62 11.95
N ARG A 132 3.88 20.62 11.23
CA ARG A 132 2.89 21.58 11.76
C ARG A 132 1.60 20.89 12.20
N VAL A 133 1.02 20.03 11.37
CA VAL A 133 -0.20 19.30 11.70
C VAL A 133 0.02 18.32 12.87
N MET A 134 1.20 17.70 12.97
CA MET A 134 1.56 16.88 14.12
C MET A 134 1.69 17.70 15.40
N GLU A 135 2.33 18.88 15.35
CA GLU A 135 2.41 19.81 16.48
C GLU A 135 1.01 20.25 16.95
N ASP A 136 0.14 20.62 16.00
CA ASP A 136 -1.20 21.16 16.28
C ASP A 136 -2.15 20.11 16.87
N THR A 137 -2.07 18.84 16.43
CA THR A 137 -3.06 17.81 16.77
C THR A 137 -2.55 16.69 17.68
N ALA A 138 -1.24 16.49 17.73
CA ALA A 138 -0.60 15.37 18.43
C ALA A 138 0.82 15.73 18.93
N PRO A 139 0.97 16.75 19.81
CA PRO A 139 2.27 17.29 20.20
C PRO A 139 3.21 16.25 20.83
N SER A 140 2.69 15.25 21.54
CA SER A 140 3.49 14.14 22.07
C SER A 140 4.12 13.25 20.99
N PHE A 141 3.52 13.19 19.79
CA PHE A 141 4.08 12.48 18.64
C PHE A 141 5.06 13.36 17.86
N ARG A 142 4.89 14.68 17.89
CA ARG A 142 5.86 15.63 17.34
C ARG A 142 7.21 15.55 18.05
N ASP A 143 7.23 15.20 19.33
CA ASP A 143 8.47 14.90 20.08
C ASP A 143 9.29 13.74 19.48
N LEU A 144 8.66 12.85 18.70
CA LEU A 144 9.31 11.72 18.05
C LEU A 144 9.86 12.05 16.65
N GLN A 145 9.73 13.29 16.19
CA GLN A 145 10.16 13.74 14.87
C GLN A 145 11.39 14.64 14.98
N PHE A 146 12.47 14.29 14.28
CA PHE A 146 13.77 14.96 14.34
C PHE A 146 14.11 15.54 12.98
N ILE A 147 14.06 16.87 12.86
CA ILE A 147 14.41 17.59 11.64
C ILE A 147 15.91 17.44 11.40
N LYS A 148 16.29 17.09 10.18
CA LYS A 148 17.69 16.97 9.75
C LYS A 148 18.38 18.34 9.86
N ASP A 149 19.65 18.34 10.24
CA ASP A 149 20.50 19.53 10.40
C ASP A 149 20.00 20.55 11.45
N ASN A 150 19.22 20.06 12.43
CA ASN A 150 18.75 20.85 13.57
C ASN A 150 19.44 20.34 14.85
N ALA A 151 20.27 21.19 15.46
CA ALA A 151 21.08 20.83 16.63
C ALA A 151 20.27 20.40 17.86
N ALA A 152 19.06 20.94 18.04
CA ALA A 152 18.19 20.52 19.13
C ALA A 152 17.64 19.11 18.85
N ASP A 153 17.24 18.83 17.61
CA ASP A 153 16.71 17.54 17.20
C ASP A 153 17.77 16.44 17.14
N GLU A 154 19.00 16.75 16.75
CA GLU A 154 20.15 15.87 16.86
C GLU A 154 20.36 15.43 18.31
N LYS A 155 20.37 16.38 19.24
CA LYS A 155 20.48 16.10 20.68
C LYS A 155 19.31 15.26 21.19
N ARG A 156 18.06 15.57 20.77
CA ARG A 156 16.86 14.82 21.15
C ARG A 156 16.89 13.39 20.60
N ALA A 157 17.33 13.19 19.36
CA ALA A 157 17.50 11.87 18.76
C ALA A 157 18.55 11.06 19.54
N GLY A 158 19.72 11.65 19.83
CA GLY A 158 20.77 11.00 20.60
C GLY A 158 20.37 10.63 22.03
N ALA A 159 19.54 11.44 22.68
CA ALA A 159 18.99 11.15 24.01
C ALA A 159 18.07 9.91 24.04
N ARG A 160 17.56 9.45 22.88
CA ARG A 160 16.78 8.21 22.77
C ARG A 160 17.66 6.96 22.68
N GLY A 161 18.95 7.12 22.43
CA GLY A 161 19.92 6.03 22.39
C GLY A 161 20.87 6.12 21.18
N PRO A 162 21.97 5.35 21.23
CA PRO A 162 23.01 5.37 20.20
C PRO A 162 22.48 4.98 18.81
N GLU A 163 21.55 4.03 18.73
CA GLU A 163 20.92 3.65 17.46
C GLU A 163 20.18 4.82 16.79
N TRP A 164 19.53 5.68 17.56
CA TRP A 164 18.82 6.86 17.02
C TRP A 164 19.78 7.96 16.57
N ALA A 165 20.88 8.16 17.30
CA ALA A 165 21.96 9.05 16.85
C ALA A 165 22.54 8.58 15.51
N LYS A 166 22.80 7.27 15.37
CA LYS A 166 23.28 6.67 14.13
C LYS A 166 22.28 6.85 12.98
N LYS A 167 20.99 6.57 13.24
CA LYS A 167 19.93 6.72 12.23
C LYS A 167 19.74 8.17 11.79
N TYR A 168 19.92 9.15 12.68
CA TYR A 168 19.80 10.57 12.37
C TYR A 168 20.81 11.01 11.30
N HIS A 169 22.06 10.55 11.40
CA HIS A 169 23.17 10.88 10.49
C HIS A 169 23.30 9.96 9.28
N LEU A 170 22.42 8.96 9.13
CA LEU A 170 22.60 7.88 8.16
C LEU A 170 22.71 8.38 6.71
N PHE A 171 22.07 9.48 6.38
CA PHE A 171 21.96 10.02 5.02
C PHE A 171 22.72 11.33 4.80
N ASP A 172 23.57 11.75 5.75
CA ASP A 172 24.23 13.06 5.71
C ASP A 172 25.14 13.26 4.49
N GLN A 173 25.73 12.17 3.98
CA GLN A 173 26.62 12.21 2.82
C GLN A 173 25.85 12.03 1.50
N PHE A 174 24.57 11.66 1.55
CA PHE A 174 23.80 11.43 0.33
C PHE A 174 23.66 12.73 -0.47
N LYS A 175 23.91 12.66 -1.78
CA LYS A 175 23.94 13.83 -2.68
C LYS A 175 24.84 14.97 -2.17
N ASN A 176 26.00 14.64 -1.61
CA ASN A 176 26.94 15.63 -1.05
C ASN A 176 26.30 16.50 0.05
N GLY A 177 25.38 15.93 0.82
CA GLY A 177 24.64 16.63 1.89
C GLY A 177 23.50 17.53 1.40
N ALA A 178 23.20 17.56 0.09
CA ALA A 178 22.10 18.33 -0.46
C ALA A 178 20.75 17.59 -0.35
N THR A 179 20.41 17.20 0.88
CA THR A 179 19.10 16.62 1.23
C THR A 179 18.52 17.27 2.48
N ASN A 180 17.20 17.40 2.51
CA ASN A 180 16.43 17.87 3.64
C ASN A 180 15.45 16.79 4.10
N GLY A 181 14.90 16.93 5.31
CA GLY A 181 13.99 15.93 5.82
C GLY A 181 13.81 15.91 7.33
N PHE A 182 13.18 14.83 7.79
CA PHE A 182 13.09 14.51 9.21
C PHE A 182 13.00 13.00 9.44
N LEU A 183 13.55 12.54 10.56
CA LEU A 183 13.42 11.16 11.05
C LEU A 183 12.25 11.08 12.02
N ASP A 184 11.29 10.19 11.76
CA ASP A 184 10.13 9.95 12.61
C ASP A 184 10.26 8.61 13.35
N ALA A 185 10.55 8.66 14.65
CA ALA A 185 10.66 7.51 15.53
C ALA A 185 9.31 6.91 15.97
N GLY A 186 8.20 7.62 15.76
CA GLY A 186 6.85 7.10 16.00
C GLY A 186 6.35 6.16 14.91
N SER A 187 7.11 6.06 13.82
CA SER A 187 6.80 5.33 12.60
C SER A 187 7.74 4.15 12.37
N GLY A 188 7.45 3.28 11.40
CA GLY A 188 8.32 2.14 11.12
C GLY A 188 7.78 1.17 10.06
N ILE A 189 8.00 -0.12 10.29
CA ILE A 189 7.72 -1.20 9.35
C ILE A 189 6.68 -2.17 9.93
N THR A 190 5.79 -2.66 9.09
CA THR A 190 4.86 -3.74 9.42
C THR A 190 5.24 -5.03 8.70
N LEU A 191 5.05 -6.19 9.33
CA LEU A 191 5.13 -7.51 8.70
C LEU A 191 3.78 -7.83 8.05
N ALA A 192 3.67 -7.62 6.74
CA ALA A 192 2.38 -7.43 6.11
C ALA A 192 1.59 -8.73 5.90
N ASP A 193 2.26 -9.78 5.45
CA ASP A 193 1.74 -11.14 5.35
C ASP A 193 1.28 -11.67 6.72
N LYS A 194 2.16 -11.64 7.72
CA LYS A 194 1.88 -12.10 9.10
C LYS A 194 0.76 -11.30 9.74
N ALA A 195 0.67 -10.00 9.49
CA ALA A 195 -0.44 -9.20 9.99
C ALA A 195 -1.80 -9.62 9.39
N CYS A 196 -1.84 -9.95 8.10
CA CYS A 196 -3.06 -10.49 7.49
C CYS A 196 -3.39 -11.88 8.04
N VAL A 197 -2.39 -12.75 8.25
CA VAL A 197 -2.57 -14.05 8.91
C VAL A 197 -3.15 -13.88 10.32
N TYR A 198 -2.62 -12.95 11.11
CA TYR A 198 -3.10 -12.69 12.46
C TYR A 198 -4.52 -12.10 12.45
N ALA A 199 -4.81 -11.14 11.57
CA ALA A 199 -6.17 -10.61 11.42
C ALA A 199 -7.18 -11.69 11.00
N ARG A 200 -6.80 -12.61 10.11
CA ARG A 200 -7.62 -13.77 9.73
C ARG A 200 -7.87 -14.70 10.93
N HIS A 201 -6.85 -14.99 11.72
CA HIS A 201 -6.99 -15.76 12.97
C HIS A 201 -7.97 -15.11 13.95
N LEU A 202 -7.88 -13.79 14.13
CA LEU A 202 -8.83 -13.05 14.96
C LEU A 202 -10.26 -13.11 14.40
N CYS A 203 -10.43 -13.04 13.08
CA CYS A 203 -11.73 -13.22 12.43
C CYS A 203 -12.30 -14.62 12.71
N GLN A 204 -11.49 -15.67 12.55
CA GLN A 204 -11.90 -17.06 12.81
C GLN A 204 -12.28 -17.28 14.28
N LYS A 205 -11.48 -16.75 15.23
CA LYS A 205 -11.82 -16.75 16.66
C LYS A 205 -13.13 -16.02 16.96
N ALA A 206 -13.48 -15.00 16.17
CA ALA A 206 -14.73 -14.26 16.28
C ALA A 206 -15.91 -14.94 15.55
N GLY A 207 -15.71 -16.10 14.92
CA GLY A 207 -16.75 -16.88 14.24
C GLY A 207 -16.96 -16.56 12.75
N VAL A 208 -16.07 -15.76 12.14
CA VAL A 208 -16.12 -15.48 10.69
C VAL A 208 -15.74 -16.74 9.91
N LYS A 209 -16.58 -17.08 8.92
CA LYS A 209 -16.34 -18.21 8.00
C LYS A 209 -15.50 -17.76 6.80
N PHE A 210 -14.75 -18.68 6.22
CA PHE A 210 -13.90 -18.43 5.07
C PHE A 210 -14.13 -19.49 4.00
N VAL A 211 -14.29 -19.07 2.75
CA VAL A 211 -14.28 -19.92 1.56
C VAL A 211 -13.14 -19.41 0.68
N LEU A 212 -12.05 -20.16 0.65
CA LEU A 212 -10.78 -19.73 0.06
C LEU A 212 -10.41 -20.62 -1.13
N GLY A 213 -9.60 -20.08 -2.03
CA GLY A 213 -9.02 -20.83 -3.13
C GLY A 213 -9.89 -20.93 -4.37
N ARG A 214 -9.27 -21.31 -5.49
CA ARG A 214 -9.99 -21.61 -6.71
C ARG A 214 -10.44 -23.08 -6.74
N PRO A 215 -11.63 -23.40 -7.29
CA PRO A 215 -12.64 -22.44 -7.76
C PRO A 215 -13.60 -21.94 -6.66
N HIS A 216 -13.64 -22.57 -5.49
CA HIS A 216 -14.68 -22.38 -4.46
C HIS A 216 -14.79 -20.96 -3.90
N GLY A 217 -13.68 -20.29 -3.61
CA GLY A 217 -13.63 -18.92 -3.10
C GLY A 217 -13.56 -17.84 -4.19
N GLU A 218 -13.44 -18.24 -5.46
CA GLU A 218 -13.35 -17.30 -6.57
C GLU A 218 -14.74 -16.86 -7.01
N LEU A 219 -14.99 -15.54 -6.98
CA LEU A 219 -16.22 -14.95 -7.47
C LEU A 219 -16.37 -15.19 -8.97
N ASP A 220 -17.55 -15.65 -9.37
CA ASP A 220 -18.01 -15.62 -10.76
C ASP A 220 -18.76 -14.31 -11.04
N HIS A 221 -19.89 -14.08 -10.35
CA HIS A 221 -20.66 -12.84 -10.45
C HIS A 221 -21.56 -12.59 -9.23
N LEU A 222 -22.04 -11.35 -9.11
CA LEU A 222 -23.09 -10.97 -8.14
C LEU A 222 -24.45 -11.42 -8.65
N ILE A 223 -25.27 -12.03 -7.79
CA ILE A 223 -26.64 -12.42 -8.14
C ILE A 223 -27.54 -11.21 -7.93
N THR A 224 -27.99 -10.60 -9.02
CA THR A 224 -28.77 -9.36 -9.00
C THR A 224 -30.18 -9.59 -9.53
N GLU A 225 -31.18 -9.10 -8.80
CA GLU A 225 -32.58 -9.04 -9.21
C GLU A 225 -32.99 -7.59 -9.50
N GLU A 226 -33.79 -7.38 -10.53
CA GLU A 226 -34.42 -6.08 -10.77
C GLU A 226 -35.62 -5.89 -9.84
N ASN A 227 -35.73 -4.70 -9.25
CA ASN A 227 -36.82 -4.28 -8.40
C ASN A 227 -37.28 -2.88 -8.82
N GLY A 228 -38.06 -2.83 -9.92
CA GLY A 228 -38.51 -1.59 -10.54
C GLY A 228 -37.34 -0.78 -11.10
N THR A 229 -37.13 0.42 -10.58
CA THR A 229 -36.00 1.30 -10.96
C THR A 229 -34.71 1.02 -10.19
N SER A 230 -34.73 0.05 -9.27
CA SER A 230 -33.59 -0.32 -8.43
C SER A 230 -33.17 -1.77 -8.69
N LYS A 231 -31.93 -2.09 -8.33
CA LYS A 231 -31.40 -3.44 -8.28
C LYS A 231 -31.37 -3.92 -6.83
N GLN A 232 -31.37 -5.24 -6.64
CA GLN A 232 -31.05 -5.86 -5.37
C GLN A 232 -30.06 -7.00 -5.59
N VAL A 233 -28.95 -7.01 -4.86
CA VAL A 233 -28.04 -8.15 -4.79
C VAL A 233 -28.57 -9.14 -3.76
N LYS A 234 -28.74 -10.39 -4.16
CA LYS A 234 -29.25 -11.48 -3.31
C LYS A 234 -28.16 -12.41 -2.80
N GLY A 235 -26.91 -12.18 -3.22
CA GLY A 235 -25.79 -13.06 -2.94
C GLY A 235 -24.76 -13.07 -4.05
N ILE A 236 -23.95 -14.14 -4.10
CA ILE A 236 -22.90 -14.35 -5.09
C ILE A 236 -22.99 -15.74 -5.70
N LYS A 237 -22.44 -15.88 -6.90
CA LYS A 237 -22.10 -17.17 -7.50
C LYS A 237 -20.58 -17.32 -7.56
N THR A 238 -20.08 -18.49 -7.18
CA THR A 238 -18.65 -18.83 -7.22
C THR A 238 -18.32 -19.66 -8.47
N ARG A 239 -17.04 -19.72 -8.84
CA ARG A 239 -16.57 -20.38 -10.07
C ARG A 239 -16.75 -21.90 -10.07
N ASP A 240 -17.01 -22.50 -8.93
CA ASP A 240 -17.44 -23.90 -8.79
C ASP A 240 -18.92 -24.12 -9.16
N GLY A 241 -19.65 -23.03 -9.48
CA GLY A 241 -21.05 -23.04 -9.88
C GLY A 241 -22.04 -22.93 -8.72
N LEU A 242 -21.58 -22.83 -7.47
CA LEU A 242 -22.43 -22.74 -6.29
C LEU A 242 -22.98 -21.32 -6.08
N THR A 243 -24.19 -21.26 -5.50
CA THR A 243 -24.88 -20.02 -5.14
C THR A 243 -24.84 -19.83 -3.63
N HIS A 244 -24.48 -18.63 -3.20
CA HIS A 244 -24.44 -18.23 -1.79
C HIS A 244 -25.31 -17.00 -1.58
N CYS A 245 -26.50 -17.18 -0.98
CA CYS A 245 -27.41 -16.08 -0.70
C CYS A 245 -26.90 -15.20 0.45
N ALA A 246 -27.18 -13.89 0.42
CA ALA A 246 -26.86 -12.92 1.46
C ALA A 246 -27.89 -11.80 1.52
N ASP A 247 -28.03 -11.16 2.68
CA ASP A 247 -28.79 -9.91 2.84
C ASP A 247 -27.95 -8.70 2.43
N LEU A 248 -26.63 -8.81 2.58
CA LEU A 248 -25.65 -7.80 2.17
C LEU A 248 -24.43 -8.47 1.54
N VAL A 249 -23.99 -7.95 0.39
CA VAL A 249 -22.69 -8.26 -0.18
C VAL A 249 -21.76 -7.06 -0.06
N VAL A 250 -20.58 -7.25 0.51
CA VAL A 250 -19.50 -6.27 0.60
C VAL A 250 -18.42 -6.61 -0.43
N VAL A 251 -18.15 -5.71 -1.37
CA VAL A 251 -17.08 -5.84 -2.37
C VAL A 251 -15.82 -5.17 -1.83
N ALA A 252 -14.84 -5.98 -1.42
CA ALA A 252 -13.54 -5.58 -0.89
C ALA A 252 -12.37 -6.12 -1.75
N CYS A 253 -12.58 -6.22 -3.06
CA CYS A 253 -11.68 -6.88 -4.02
C CYS A 253 -10.43 -6.07 -4.43
N GLY A 254 -10.08 -5.01 -3.69
CA GLY A 254 -8.91 -4.17 -4.00
C GLY A 254 -8.88 -3.76 -5.48
N PRO A 255 -7.78 -4.01 -6.22
CA PRO A 255 -7.66 -3.54 -7.60
C PRO A 255 -8.50 -4.32 -8.60
N TRP A 256 -9.22 -5.38 -8.17
CA TRP A 256 -10.22 -6.06 -8.98
C TRP A 256 -11.64 -5.50 -8.78
N THR A 257 -11.85 -4.52 -7.89
CA THR A 257 -13.19 -3.98 -7.58
C THR A 257 -13.94 -3.53 -8.83
N ALA A 258 -13.31 -2.78 -9.74
CA ALA A 258 -13.98 -2.29 -10.94
C ALA A 258 -14.39 -3.40 -11.92
N GLY A 259 -13.73 -4.57 -11.90
CA GLY A 259 -14.14 -5.73 -12.70
C GLY A 259 -15.30 -6.53 -12.09
N VAL A 260 -15.57 -6.33 -10.79
CA VAL A 260 -16.74 -6.90 -10.11
C VAL A 260 -17.93 -5.94 -10.15
N LEU A 261 -17.65 -4.64 -10.02
CA LEU A 261 -18.61 -3.57 -9.97
C LEU A 261 -18.28 -2.52 -11.05
N PRO A 262 -18.86 -2.62 -12.26
CA PRO A 262 -18.57 -1.71 -13.36
C PRO A 262 -18.77 -0.23 -12.99
N GLU A 263 -19.79 0.09 -12.20
CA GLU A 263 -20.11 1.44 -11.74
C GLU A 263 -18.97 2.08 -10.94
N ALA A 264 -18.13 1.26 -10.28
CA ALA A 264 -16.99 1.75 -9.50
C ALA A 264 -15.84 2.28 -10.37
N SER A 265 -15.81 1.97 -11.67
CA SER A 265 -14.81 2.50 -12.61
C SER A 265 -14.82 4.03 -12.70
N ARG A 266 -15.92 4.67 -12.29
CA ARG A 266 -16.03 6.13 -12.20
C ARG A 266 -15.52 6.70 -10.88
N SER A 267 -15.16 5.87 -9.92
CA SER A 267 -14.77 6.26 -8.56
C SER A 267 -13.33 5.85 -8.24
N VAL A 268 -12.92 4.73 -8.82
CA VAL A 268 -11.63 4.10 -8.56
C VAL A 268 -11.03 3.46 -9.81
N GLU A 269 -9.70 3.35 -9.81
CA GLU A 269 -8.92 2.75 -10.88
C GLU A 269 -7.85 1.82 -10.31
N ALA A 270 -7.65 0.68 -10.95
CA ALA A 270 -6.51 -0.18 -10.66
C ALA A 270 -5.23 0.48 -11.19
N THR A 271 -4.28 0.73 -10.31
CA THR A 271 -2.98 1.29 -10.66
C THR A 271 -1.86 0.42 -10.12
N MET A 272 -0.69 0.46 -10.74
CA MET A 272 0.48 -0.27 -10.27
C MET A 272 1.65 0.64 -9.91
N GLY A 273 2.42 0.19 -8.93
CA GLY A 273 3.77 0.67 -8.65
C GLY A 273 4.81 -0.43 -8.90
N THR A 274 6.09 -0.03 -8.88
CA THR A 274 7.21 -0.96 -9.06
C THR A 274 7.81 -1.37 -7.73
N VAL A 275 8.06 -2.67 -7.54
CA VAL A 275 8.75 -3.22 -6.37
C VAL A 275 9.94 -4.05 -6.81
N MET A 276 11.08 -3.83 -6.17
CA MET A 276 12.33 -4.55 -6.43
C MET A 276 12.87 -5.15 -5.14
N PHE A 277 13.63 -6.24 -5.26
CA PHE A 277 14.22 -6.93 -4.14
C PHE A 277 15.72 -7.17 -4.35
N ILE A 278 16.45 -7.23 -3.25
CA ILE A 278 17.83 -7.72 -3.20
C ILE A 278 17.90 -8.76 -2.09
N ASP A 279 18.30 -9.97 -2.44
CA ASP A 279 18.54 -11.05 -1.49
C ASP A 279 20.00 -11.02 -1.05
N ILE A 280 20.23 -10.65 0.21
CA ILE A 280 21.56 -10.57 0.79
C ILE A 280 22.03 -11.98 1.16
N PRO A 281 23.18 -12.45 0.67
CA PRO A 281 23.74 -13.74 1.03
C PRO A 281 23.90 -13.93 2.55
N GLU A 282 23.83 -15.17 3.04
CA GLU A 282 23.95 -15.49 4.48
C GLU A 282 25.33 -15.14 5.06
N ASP A 283 26.38 -15.21 4.24
CA ASP A 283 27.76 -14.92 4.60
C ASP A 283 28.08 -13.41 4.66
N ARG A 284 27.29 -12.56 4.00
CA ARG A 284 27.35 -11.08 4.09
C ARG A 284 26.73 -10.54 5.38
N LYS A 285 27.28 -10.99 6.52
CA LYS A 285 26.85 -10.59 7.87
C LYS A 285 26.94 -9.08 8.08
N ASP A 286 27.93 -8.44 7.47
CA ASP A 286 28.11 -6.98 7.47
C ASP A 286 26.89 -6.24 6.91
N LEU A 287 26.34 -6.71 5.78
CA LEU A 287 25.15 -6.12 5.17
C LEU A 287 23.89 -6.46 5.96
N ARG A 288 23.74 -7.70 6.40
CA ARG A 288 22.58 -8.12 7.21
C ARG A 288 22.49 -7.32 8.50
N GLU A 289 23.61 -7.04 9.16
CA GLU A 289 23.67 -6.16 10.33
C GLU A 289 23.36 -4.71 9.94
N LYS A 290 24.02 -4.16 8.91
CA LYS A 290 23.81 -2.77 8.45
C LYS A 290 22.33 -2.47 8.16
N PHE A 291 21.63 -3.40 7.50
CA PHE A 291 20.24 -3.22 7.11
C PHE A 291 19.22 -3.77 8.13
N HIS A 292 19.67 -4.23 9.31
CA HIS A 292 18.78 -4.63 10.40
C HIS A 292 17.91 -3.44 10.85
N PRO A 293 16.62 -3.64 11.24
CA PRO A 293 15.74 -2.55 11.70
C PRO A 293 16.28 -1.76 12.89
N ASP A 294 17.20 -2.30 13.68
CA ASP A 294 17.88 -1.55 14.75
C ASP A 294 18.87 -0.52 14.19
N ASN A 295 19.48 -0.80 13.03
CA ASN A 295 20.53 0.00 12.42
C ASN A 295 20.04 0.94 11.31
N ILE A 296 18.95 0.57 10.63
CA ILE A 296 18.39 1.35 9.52
C ILE A 296 16.89 1.64 9.76
N PRO A 297 16.40 2.87 9.49
CA PRO A 297 14.97 3.11 9.45
C PRO A 297 14.40 2.64 8.10
N VAL A 298 13.08 2.58 7.99
CA VAL A 298 12.46 2.72 6.67
C VAL A 298 12.86 4.08 6.13
N TRP A 299 13.18 4.19 4.85
CA TRP A 299 13.54 5.49 4.27
C TRP A 299 12.68 5.76 3.04
N ARG A 300 12.37 7.04 2.84
CA ARG A 300 11.66 7.56 1.67
C ARG A 300 12.45 8.71 1.11
N PHE A 301 12.60 8.74 -0.20
CA PHE A 301 13.29 9.80 -0.89
C PHE A 301 12.43 10.37 -2.01
N ILE A 302 12.44 11.69 -2.12
CA ILE A 302 11.64 12.44 -3.09
C ILE A 302 12.53 13.44 -3.80
N GLN A 303 12.45 13.47 -5.12
CA GLN A 303 13.24 14.35 -5.97
C GLN A 303 12.43 14.79 -7.17
N GLY A 304 12.41 16.11 -7.42
CA GLY A 304 11.81 16.71 -8.61
C GLY A 304 10.34 16.34 -8.86
N GLU A 305 9.86 16.73 -10.04
CA GLU A 305 8.51 16.44 -10.53
C GLU A 305 8.56 15.98 -12.00
N GLY A 306 7.48 15.41 -12.51
CA GLY A 306 7.35 15.03 -13.93
C GLY A 306 8.24 13.87 -14.39
N GLU A 307 8.71 13.91 -15.65
CA GLU A 307 9.41 12.81 -16.34
C GLU A 307 10.84 12.50 -15.82
N GLY A 308 11.29 13.15 -14.76
CA GLY A 308 12.51 12.80 -14.01
C GLY A 308 12.28 12.70 -12.50
N GLY A 309 11.03 12.80 -12.06
CA GLY A 309 10.67 12.78 -10.66
C GLY A 309 10.84 11.39 -10.05
N TYR A 310 11.35 11.35 -8.82
CA TYR A 310 11.44 10.16 -8.00
C TYR A 310 10.62 10.33 -6.74
N GLU A 311 9.77 9.36 -6.44
CA GLU A 311 9.20 9.15 -5.12
C GLU A 311 9.25 7.64 -4.85
N GLY A 312 10.06 7.25 -3.88
CA GLY A 312 10.32 5.86 -3.57
C GLY A 312 10.99 5.69 -2.23
N GLY A 313 11.40 4.47 -1.91
CA GLY A 313 11.99 4.15 -0.62
C GLY A 313 12.42 2.71 -0.47
N GLY A 314 13.00 2.41 0.68
CA GLY A 314 13.47 1.08 1.05
C GLY A 314 13.07 0.71 2.48
N PHE A 315 13.14 -0.59 2.76
CA PHE A 315 12.76 -1.19 4.04
C PHE A 315 13.98 -1.86 4.67
N PRO A 316 14.05 -1.93 6.01
CA PRO A 316 14.94 -2.85 6.71
C PRO A 316 14.84 -4.29 6.17
N ILE A 317 15.95 -5.02 6.29
CA ILE A 317 16.06 -6.40 5.83
C ILE A 317 15.14 -7.34 6.60
N THR A 318 14.58 -8.35 5.92
CA THR A 318 13.84 -9.42 6.60
C THR A 318 14.80 -10.43 7.26
N ARG A 319 14.27 -11.32 8.11
CA ARG A 319 15.05 -12.40 8.75
C ARG A 319 15.71 -13.31 7.71
N GLU A 320 15.03 -13.53 6.60
CA GLU A 320 15.49 -14.36 5.47
C GLU A 320 16.61 -13.66 4.66
N GLY A 321 16.84 -12.36 4.88
CA GLY A 321 17.88 -11.60 4.19
C GLY A 321 17.39 -10.82 2.98
N ARG A 322 16.09 -10.61 2.83
CA ARG A 322 15.53 -9.90 1.68
C ARG A 322 15.36 -8.41 1.99
N LEU A 323 15.96 -7.56 1.16
CA LEU A 323 15.66 -6.13 1.10
C LEU A 323 14.55 -5.88 0.09
N LYS A 324 13.73 -4.86 0.37
CA LYS A 324 12.68 -4.41 -0.55
C LYS A 324 12.80 -2.93 -0.82
N PHE A 325 12.51 -2.56 -2.06
CA PHE A 325 12.45 -1.18 -2.53
C PHE A 325 11.16 -0.94 -3.31
N GLY A 326 10.59 0.25 -3.16
CA GLY A 326 9.36 0.64 -3.85
C GLY A 326 9.55 1.95 -4.61
N PHE A 327 8.97 2.02 -5.80
CA PHE A 327 8.89 3.23 -6.63
C PHE A 327 7.43 3.56 -6.95
N ARG A 328 7.07 4.83 -6.72
CA ARG A 328 5.69 5.33 -6.81
C ARG A 328 5.55 6.66 -7.57
N ALA A 329 6.62 7.24 -8.09
CA ALA A 329 6.54 8.57 -8.74
C ALA A 329 5.54 8.60 -9.90
N ARG A 330 5.43 7.49 -10.64
CA ARG A 330 4.43 7.30 -11.70
C ARG A 330 3.61 6.06 -11.40
N LYS A 331 2.29 6.23 -11.41
CA LYS A 331 1.28 5.16 -11.33
C LYS A 331 1.04 4.65 -12.76
N PHE A 332 1.02 3.35 -12.98
CA PHE A 332 0.73 2.80 -14.32
C PHE A 332 -0.60 2.05 -14.35
N THR A 333 -1.23 1.97 -15.52
CA THR A 333 -2.52 1.30 -15.75
C THR A 333 -2.37 0.15 -16.74
N ASN A 334 -3.38 -0.72 -16.85
CA ASN A 334 -3.45 -1.79 -17.84
C ASN A 334 -4.91 -1.96 -18.30
N PHE A 335 -5.35 -1.17 -19.26
CA PHE A 335 -6.74 -1.21 -19.74
C PHE A 335 -7.03 -2.51 -20.48
N GLN A 336 -8.10 -3.19 -20.09
CA GLN A 336 -8.60 -4.42 -20.69
C GLN A 336 -10.11 -4.33 -20.83
N ASP A 337 -10.71 -5.22 -21.63
CA ASP A 337 -12.17 -5.34 -21.70
C ASP A 337 -12.72 -5.74 -20.33
N HIS A 338 -13.83 -5.11 -19.94
CA HIS A 338 -14.51 -5.45 -18.71
C HIS A 338 -15.05 -6.88 -18.81
N PRO A 339 -14.90 -7.73 -17.76
CA PRO A 339 -15.25 -9.14 -17.84
C PRO A 339 -16.75 -9.42 -18.11
N THR A 340 -17.64 -8.55 -17.65
CA THR A 340 -19.10 -8.71 -17.82
C THR A 340 -19.82 -7.59 -18.59
N GLU A 341 -19.25 -6.38 -18.70
CA GLU A 341 -19.89 -5.22 -19.32
C GLU A 341 -19.33 -4.98 -20.72
N LYS A 342 -20.17 -5.15 -21.75
CA LYS A 342 -19.74 -4.99 -23.14
C LYS A 342 -19.34 -3.55 -23.44
N ASN A 343 -18.33 -3.37 -24.29
CA ASN A 343 -17.82 -2.05 -24.72
C ASN A 343 -17.30 -1.16 -23.58
N THR A 344 -17.07 -1.73 -22.40
CA THR A 344 -16.45 -1.02 -21.28
C THR A 344 -15.03 -1.51 -21.13
N ARG A 345 -14.07 -0.59 -21.02
CA ARG A 345 -12.68 -0.91 -20.74
C ARG A 345 -12.24 -0.29 -19.43
N ILE A 346 -11.52 -1.07 -18.64
CA ILE A 346 -11.06 -0.69 -17.31
C ILE A 346 -9.61 -1.12 -17.11
N SER A 347 -8.85 -0.38 -16.31
CA SER A 347 -7.55 -0.84 -15.86
C SER A 347 -7.72 -2.07 -14.97
N THR A 348 -7.02 -3.16 -15.27
CA THR A 348 -7.11 -4.43 -14.53
C THR A 348 -5.73 -4.96 -14.15
N PRO A 349 -5.60 -5.65 -12.99
CA PRO A 349 -4.32 -6.19 -12.58
C PRO A 349 -3.72 -7.25 -13.50
N ARG A 350 -2.45 -7.06 -13.86
CA ARG A 350 -1.58 -8.06 -14.49
C ARG A 350 -0.40 -8.40 -13.58
N THR A 351 -0.32 -9.64 -13.14
CA THR A 351 0.63 -10.13 -12.12
C THR A 351 1.35 -11.38 -12.66
N LYS A 352 2.32 -11.92 -11.91
CA LYS A 352 2.95 -13.21 -12.26
C LYS A 352 2.00 -14.41 -12.16
N TYR A 353 0.81 -14.24 -11.57
CA TYR A 353 -0.22 -15.27 -11.43
C TYR A 353 -1.48 -14.99 -12.28
N SER A 354 -1.46 -13.93 -13.08
CA SER A 354 -2.50 -13.67 -14.09
C SER A 354 -2.41 -14.69 -15.24
N GLN A 355 -3.50 -14.83 -16.01
CA GLN A 355 -3.54 -15.69 -17.20
C GLN A 355 -2.45 -15.32 -18.23
N GLU A 356 -2.21 -14.02 -18.42
CA GLU A 356 -1.06 -13.49 -19.16
C GLU A 356 -0.03 -12.93 -18.17
N PRO A 357 0.90 -13.76 -17.68
CA PRO A 357 1.78 -13.35 -16.59
C PRO A 357 2.75 -12.24 -17.01
N ILE A 358 3.23 -11.50 -16.01
CA ILE A 358 4.30 -10.51 -16.16
C ILE A 358 5.34 -10.69 -15.05
N HIS A 359 6.61 -10.77 -15.45
CA HIS A 359 7.77 -11.04 -14.58
C HIS A 359 8.84 -9.94 -14.65
N THR A 360 8.44 -8.74 -15.07
CA THR A 360 9.34 -7.59 -15.23
C THR A 360 8.61 -6.31 -14.87
N VAL A 361 9.34 -5.20 -14.89
CA VAL A 361 8.89 -3.87 -14.47
C VAL A 361 9.17 -2.81 -15.54
N PRO A 362 8.52 -1.64 -15.50
CA PRO A 362 8.87 -0.53 -16.37
C PRO A 362 10.34 -0.12 -16.20
N LEU A 363 11.07 -0.04 -17.33
CA LEU A 363 12.50 0.27 -17.36
C LEU A 363 12.80 1.63 -16.70
N TYR A 364 11.92 2.61 -16.90
CA TYR A 364 12.04 3.94 -16.29
C TYR A 364 12.13 3.87 -14.74
N GLY A 365 11.23 3.13 -14.10
CA GLY A 365 11.23 2.99 -12.65
C GLY A 365 12.48 2.25 -12.15
N LEU A 366 12.91 1.23 -12.89
CA LEU A 366 14.15 0.48 -12.61
C LEU A 366 15.39 1.39 -12.63
N GLU A 367 15.58 2.18 -13.69
CA GLU A 367 16.75 3.05 -13.84
C GLU A 367 16.84 4.10 -12.72
N LEU A 368 15.72 4.75 -12.38
CA LEU A 368 15.70 5.71 -11.29
C LEU A 368 15.96 5.07 -9.93
N MET A 369 15.42 3.87 -9.67
CA MET A 369 15.73 3.13 -8.45
C MET A 369 17.22 2.77 -8.36
N LYS A 370 17.84 2.31 -9.45
CA LYS A 370 19.29 2.04 -9.47
C LYS A 370 20.10 3.30 -9.16
N GLN A 371 19.73 4.45 -9.73
CA GLN A 371 20.41 5.72 -9.46
C GLN A 371 20.33 6.11 -7.98
N VAL A 372 19.14 6.06 -7.38
CA VAL A 372 18.93 6.46 -5.98
C VAL A 372 19.59 5.46 -5.02
N ILE A 373 19.37 4.16 -5.23
CA ILE A 373 19.90 3.11 -4.34
C ILE A 373 21.41 3.00 -4.48
N GLY A 374 21.96 3.08 -5.70
CA GLY A 374 23.42 3.06 -5.90
C GLY A 374 24.11 4.29 -5.33
N GLY A 375 23.42 5.42 -5.23
CA GLY A 375 23.93 6.62 -4.54
C GLY A 375 23.84 6.55 -3.01
N LEU A 376 22.84 5.87 -2.46
CA LEU A 376 22.65 5.70 -1.01
C LEU A 376 23.49 4.55 -0.44
N PHE A 377 23.52 3.42 -1.15
CA PHE A 377 24.06 2.14 -0.71
C PHE A 377 24.88 1.52 -1.84
N PRO A 378 26.05 2.10 -2.19
CA PRO A 378 26.86 1.64 -3.31
C PRO A 378 27.27 0.16 -3.18
N GLU A 379 27.39 -0.37 -1.97
CA GLU A 379 27.70 -1.78 -1.71
C GLU A 379 26.61 -2.75 -2.21
N LEU A 380 25.36 -2.29 -2.40
CA LEU A 380 24.29 -3.13 -2.97
C LEU A 380 24.45 -3.32 -4.49
N ALA A 381 25.25 -2.48 -5.15
CA ALA A 381 25.50 -2.59 -6.59
C ALA A 381 26.25 -3.88 -6.96
N GLU A 382 27.03 -4.44 -6.02
CA GLU A 382 27.74 -5.72 -6.21
C GLU A 382 26.80 -6.91 -6.34
N ILE A 383 25.62 -6.84 -5.72
CA ILE A 383 24.62 -7.92 -5.71
C ILE A 383 23.60 -7.71 -6.84
N GLY A 384 23.14 -6.47 -7.02
CA GLY A 384 22.09 -6.13 -7.97
C GLY A 384 20.70 -6.58 -7.52
N PHE A 385 19.68 -6.22 -8.30
CA PHE A 385 18.32 -6.65 -8.02
C PHE A 385 18.12 -8.12 -8.36
N THR A 386 17.64 -8.90 -7.39
CA THR A 386 17.47 -10.36 -7.49
C THR A 386 16.07 -10.77 -7.89
N ASP A 387 15.07 -9.92 -7.62
CA ASP A 387 13.67 -10.17 -7.96
C ASP A 387 12.91 -8.85 -8.13
N SER A 388 11.74 -8.91 -8.77
CA SER A 388 10.85 -7.77 -8.93
C SER A 388 9.39 -8.20 -9.07
N ARG A 389 8.49 -7.26 -8.77
CA ARG A 389 7.07 -7.43 -9.08
C ARG A 389 6.38 -6.10 -9.29
N LEU A 390 5.27 -6.18 -10.03
CA LEU A 390 4.29 -5.10 -10.10
C LEU A 390 3.33 -5.25 -8.92
N CYS A 391 3.20 -4.18 -8.14
CA CYS A 391 2.27 -4.15 -7.02
C CYS A 391 1.06 -3.31 -7.39
N TRP A 392 -0.10 -3.95 -7.47
CA TRP A 392 -1.36 -3.31 -7.82
C TRP A 392 -2.07 -2.74 -6.59
N TYR A 393 -2.65 -1.56 -6.75
CA TYR A 393 -3.44 -0.82 -5.78
C TYR A 393 -4.71 -0.30 -6.45
N THR A 394 -5.60 0.26 -5.64
CA THR A 394 -6.82 0.92 -6.11
C THR A 394 -6.76 2.37 -5.71
N ASP A 395 -6.47 3.26 -6.67
CA ASP A 395 -6.53 4.69 -6.45
C ASP A 395 -7.97 5.17 -6.61
N SER A 396 -8.42 6.04 -5.71
CA SER A 396 -9.64 6.82 -5.90
C SER A 396 -9.33 8.18 -6.52
N ILE A 397 -10.38 8.87 -6.97
CA ILE A 397 -10.28 10.18 -7.63
C ILE A 397 -9.61 11.27 -6.78
N ASP A 398 -9.56 11.13 -5.47
CA ASP A 398 -9.05 12.13 -4.51
C ASP A 398 -8.08 11.54 -3.47
N ASN A 399 -7.68 10.27 -3.64
CA ASN A 399 -6.87 9.49 -2.69
C ASN A 399 -7.53 9.19 -1.33
N GLU A 400 -8.83 9.45 -1.14
CA GLU A 400 -9.58 8.99 0.04
C GLU A 400 -10.19 7.60 -0.18
N PHE A 401 -10.55 6.88 0.88
CA PHE A 401 -11.23 5.60 0.72
C PHE A 401 -12.63 5.74 0.10
N VAL A 402 -13.12 4.66 -0.51
CA VAL A 402 -14.50 4.57 -1.02
C VAL A 402 -15.17 3.44 -0.26
N ILE A 403 -15.96 3.83 0.75
CA ILE A 403 -16.61 2.96 1.71
C ILE A 403 -18.05 3.45 1.84
N ASP A 404 -18.99 2.78 1.18
CA ASP A 404 -20.40 3.17 1.20
C ASP A 404 -21.32 2.09 0.61
N TYR A 405 -22.63 2.30 0.71
CA TYR A 405 -23.59 1.59 -0.11
C TYR A 405 -23.46 2.02 -1.58
N VAL A 406 -23.57 1.06 -2.49
CA VAL A 406 -23.53 1.35 -3.93
C VAL A 406 -24.89 1.90 -4.36
N PRO A 407 -24.96 3.10 -4.99
CA PRO A 407 -26.22 3.69 -5.41
C PRO A 407 -27.01 2.78 -6.35
N GLY A 408 -28.33 2.73 -6.18
CA GLY A 408 -29.22 1.94 -7.03
C GLY A 408 -29.39 0.48 -6.61
N TYR A 409 -28.72 0.00 -5.57
CA TYR A 409 -28.77 -1.40 -5.12
C TYR A 409 -29.61 -1.66 -3.86
N SER A 410 -30.58 -0.79 -3.53
CA SER A 410 -31.52 -1.00 -2.41
C SER A 410 -30.85 -1.41 -1.07
N ASP A 411 -29.71 -0.78 -0.74
CA ASP A 411 -28.89 -1.09 0.44
C ASP A 411 -28.46 -2.59 0.57
N SER A 412 -28.35 -3.32 -0.55
CA SER A 412 -27.93 -4.74 -0.57
C SER A 412 -26.50 -4.96 -1.08
N LEU A 413 -25.85 -3.90 -1.57
CA LEU A 413 -24.47 -3.92 -2.06
C LEU A 413 -23.68 -2.79 -1.41
N PHE A 414 -22.53 -3.14 -0.84
CA PHE A 414 -21.61 -2.23 -0.17
C PHE A 414 -20.22 -2.35 -0.78
N ILE A 415 -19.50 -1.24 -0.88
CA ILE A 415 -18.13 -1.20 -1.43
C ILE A 415 -17.15 -0.84 -0.31
N CYS A 416 -15.99 -1.50 -0.28
CA CYS A 416 -14.88 -1.20 0.62
C CYS A 416 -13.58 -1.21 -0.17
N THR A 417 -13.17 -0.07 -0.74
CA THR A 417 -12.01 0.01 -1.64
C THR A 417 -11.32 1.39 -1.62
N GLY A 418 -10.50 1.69 -2.64
CA GLY A 418 -9.88 3.00 -2.80
C GLY A 418 -8.67 3.20 -1.89
N GLY A 419 -7.96 2.12 -1.56
CA GLY A 419 -6.85 2.14 -0.62
C GLY A 419 -5.67 3.04 -0.99
N SER A 420 -5.63 3.59 -2.21
CA SER A 420 -4.78 4.68 -2.71
C SER A 420 -3.31 4.60 -2.26
N GLY A 421 -2.77 3.38 -2.24
CA GLY A 421 -1.41 3.05 -1.79
C GLY A 421 -1.10 3.40 -0.32
N HIS A 422 -2.10 3.58 0.55
CA HIS A 422 -1.91 3.88 1.98
C HIS A 422 -2.79 3.04 2.93
N GLY A 423 -3.73 2.23 2.41
CA GLY A 423 -4.72 1.48 3.18
C GLY A 423 -4.17 0.44 4.17
N PHE A 424 -3.00 -0.16 3.93
CA PHE A 424 -2.51 -1.31 4.70
C PHE A 424 -2.40 -1.05 6.21
N LYS A 425 -1.85 0.10 6.59
CA LYS A 425 -1.58 0.44 7.99
C LYS A 425 -2.85 0.55 8.85
N PHE A 426 -4.02 0.64 8.22
CA PHE A 426 -5.30 0.73 8.91
C PHE A 426 -5.96 -0.64 9.11
N LEU A 427 -5.33 -1.75 8.69
CA LEU A 427 -5.83 -3.12 8.90
C LEU A 427 -6.45 -3.35 10.28
N PRO A 428 -5.85 -2.92 11.41
CA PRO A 428 -6.42 -3.21 12.72
C PRO A 428 -7.68 -2.40 13.06
N ILE A 429 -7.89 -1.22 12.45
CA ILE A 429 -8.89 -0.24 12.88
C ILE A 429 -9.97 0.07 11.83
N LEU A 430 -9.69 -0.11 10.54
CA LEU A 430 -10.54 0.35 9.44
C LEU A 430 -11.99 -0.14 9.57
N GLY A 431 -12.19 -1.40 9.93
CA GLY A 431 -13.50 -2.02 10.10
C GLY A 431 -14.39 -1.36 11.16
N LYS A 432 -13.80 -0.71 12.17
CA LYS A 432 -14.55 0.06 13.18
C LYS A 432 -15.40 1.14 12.52
N TYR A 433 -14.81 1.83 11.53
CA TYR A 433 -15.44 2.93 10.82
C TYR A 433 -16.22 2.47 9.59
N VAL A 434 -15.82 1.36 8.96
CA VAL A 434 -16.68 0.68 7.95
C VAL A 434 -18.04 0.32 8.55
N LYS A 435 -18.05 -0.23 9.77
CA LYS A 435 -19.29 -0.54 10.49
C LYS A 435 -20.17 0.70 10.64
N ASN A 436 -19.60 1.83 11.07
CA ASN A 436 -20.36 3.07 11.24
C ASN A 436 -21.01 3.52 9.93
N GLN A 437 -20.28 3.46 8.80
CA GLN A 437 -20.86 3.72 7.49
C GLN A 437 -22.00 2.75 7.15
N LEU A 438 -21.79 1.44 7.35
CA LEU A 438 -22.77 0.38 7.07
C LEU A 438 -24.04 0.55 7.90
N GLU A 439 -23.91 0.94 9.17
CA GLU A 439 -25.01 1.18 10.12
C GLU A 439 -25.57 2.61 10.04
N LYS A 440 -25.03 3.45 9.15
CA LYS A 440 -25.38 4.86 8.98
C LYS A 440 -25.25 5.68 10.28
N ILE A 441 -24.24 5.36 11.09
CA ILE A 441 -23.87 6.09 12.31
C ILE A 441 -22.85 7.18 11.94
N PRO A 442 -23.17 8.48 12.10
CA PRO A 442 -22.25 9.55 11.74
C PRO A 442 -20.96 9.53 12.58
N ASP A 443 -19.83 9.69 11.89
CA ASP A 443 -18.52 9.98 12.47
C ASP A 443 -17.70 10.88 11.52
N ARG A 444 -16.43 11.16 11.88
CA ARG A 444 -15.55 12.05 11.08
C ARG A 444 -15.21 11.53 9.68
N PHE A 445 -15.33 10.23 9.41
CA PHE A 445 -15.02 9.60 8.13
C PHE A 445 -16.26 9.37 7.27
N THR A 446 -17.43 9.20 7.88
CA THR A 446 -18.68 8.98 7.14
C THR A 446 -19.03 10.01 6.05
N PRO A 447 -18.72 11.32 6.17
CA PRO A 447 -18.89 12.25 5.05
C PRO A 447 -17.78 12.14 3.99
N ILE A 448 -16.59 11.68 4.35
CA ILE A 448 -15.39 11.66 3.51
C ILE A 448 -15.37 10.43 2.60
N TRP A 449 -15.71 9.26 3.14
CA TRP A 449 -15.56 7.98 2.41
C TRP A 449 -16.75 7.61 1.52
N LYS A 450 -17.74 8.50 1.40
CA LYS A 450 -18.95 8.25 0.61
C LYS A 450 -18.65 7.87 -0.83
N TRP A 451 -19.62 7.18 -1.43
CA TRP A 451 -19.65 6.99 -2.87
C TRP A 451 -19.60 8.35 -3.58
N ARG A 452 -18.72 8.46 -4.56
CA ARG A 452 -18.51 9.66 -5.38
C ARG A 452 -17.95 9.22 -6.71
N SER A 453 -18.14 10.02 -7.75
CA SER A 453 -17.69 9.70 -9.10
C SER A 453 -16.96 10.89 -9.71
N VAL A 454 -16.17 10.63 -10.74
CA VAL A 454 -15.51 11.67 -11.54
C VAL A 454 -16.52 12.73 -11.97
N GLU A 455 -16.14 13.98 -11.75
CA GLU A 455 -16.84 15.17 -12.24
C GLU A 455 -15.98 15.78 -13.35
N GLU A 456 -16.63 16.17 -14.44
CA GLU A 456 -15.95 16.75 -15.60
C GLU A 456 -15.18 18.02 -15.20
N GLY A 457 -13.94 18.13 -15.65
CA GLY A 457 -13.05 19.27 -15.37
C GLY A 457 -12.37 19.26 -14.00
N LYS A 458 -12.62 18.26 -13.13
CA LYS A 458 -11.86 18.09 -11.88
C LYS A 458 -10.64 17.21 -12.06
N ASN A 459 -9.54 17.55 -11.36
CA ASN A 459 -8.39 16.65 -11.22
C ASN A 459 -8.83 15.42 -10.44
N CYS A 460 -8.62 14.24 -11.03
CA CYS A 460 -9.09 12.96 -10.51
C CYS A 460 -7.90 12.02 -10.22
N ASN A 461 -6.77 12.55 -9.72
CA ASN A 461 -5.61 11.77 -9.34
C ASN A 461 -5.01 10.96 -10.51
N GLY A 462 -5.11 11.51 -11.72
CA GLY A 462 -4.64 10.92 -12.96
C GLY A 462 -5.67 10.03 -13.66
N LEU A 463 -6.75 9.61 -12.98
CA LEU A 463 -7.79 8.75 -13.56
C LEU A 463 -8.42 9.39 -14.81
N GLU A 464 -8.45 10.73 -14.88
CA GLU A 464 -8.94 11.50 -16.02
C GLU A 464 -8.13 11.27 -17.31
N GLU A 465 -6.88 10.80 -17.23
CA GLU A 465 -6.03 10.55 -18.40
C GLU A 465 -6.54 9.36 -19.25
N GLY A 466 -7.21 8.39 -18.61
CA GLY A 466 -7.75 7.19 -19.25
C GLY A 466 -6.73 6.36 -20.03
N GLU A 467 -7.24 5.49 -20.91
CA GLU A 467 -6.42 4.57 -21.73
C GLU A 467 -5.48 5.28 -22.72
N ALA A 468 -5.91 6.43 -23.24
CA ALA A 468 -5.09 7.26 -24.12
C ALA A 468 -3.96 7.96 -23.34
N GLY A 469 -4.01 7.96 -22.01
CA GLY A 469 -3.03 8.53 -21.12
C GLY A 469 -1.64 7.88 -21.18
N PRO A 470 -0.61 8.61 -20.71
CA PRO A 470 0.77 8.14 -20.77
C PRO A 470 1.04 7.04 -19.72
N ARG A 471 0.17 6.85 -18.72
CA ARG A 471 0.30 5.81 -17.68
C ARG A 471 0.06 4.38 -18.18
N GLU A 472 -0.49 4.22 -19.39
CA GLU A 472 -0.92 2.92 -19.88
C GLU A 472 0.22 1.97 -20.23
N MET A 473 0.13 0.73 -19.71
CA MET A 473 1.19 -0.29 -19.79
C MET A 473 1.66 -0.55 -21.22
N SER A 474 0.75 -0.55 -22.20
CA SER A 474 1.08 -0.81 -23.61
C SER A 474 2.06 0.20 -24.21
N LYS A 475 2.21 1.38 -23.59
CA LYS A 475 3.15 2.45 -24.01
C LYS A 475 4.48 2.41 -23.26
N LEU A 476 4.61 1.52 -22.28
CA LEU A 476 5.81 1.46 -21.43
C LEU A 476 6.87 0.57 -22.04
N LYS A 477 8.12 1.03 -21.96
CA LYS A 477 9.28 0.17 -22.18
C LYS A 477 9.52 -0.67 -20.92
N LEU A 478 9.38 -1.98 -21.04
CA LEU A 478 9.66 -2.93 -19.96
C LEU A 478 11.15 -3.28 -19.89
N ALA A 479 11.65 -3.57 -18.69
CA ALA A 479 13.02 -3.97 -18.44
C ALA A 479 13.31 -5.39 -18.96
N LYS A 480 14.55 -5.60 -19.38
CA LYS A 480 15.14 -6.90 -19.74
C LYS A 480 16.05 -7.39 -18.61
N PRO A 481 16.36 -8.70 -18.52
CA PRO A 481 17.20 -9.25 -17.45
C PRO A 481 18.53 -8.51 -17.23
N GLN A 482 19.19 -8.08 -18.31
CA GLN A 482 20.45 -7.31 -18.25
C GLN A 482 20.31 -5.93 -17.57
N ASP A 483 19.11 -5.33 -17.58
CA ASP A 483 18.88 -3.99 -17.04
C ASP A 483 18.86 -3.97 -15.50
N PHE A 484 18.70 -5.14 -14.86
CA PHE A 484 18.63 -5.32 -13.40
C PHE A 484 19.99 -5.18 -12.71
N GLN A 485 21.07 -5.30 -13.48
CA GLN A 485 22.43 -5.12 -13.00
C GLN A 485 22.74 -3.63 -12.86
N PHE A 486 23.45 -3.27 -11.79
CA PHE A 486 23.93 -1.90 -11.59
C PHE A 486 25.10 -1.66 -12.55
N THR A 487 25.10 -0.50 -13.19
CA THR A 487 26.26 -0.05 -13.96
C THR A 487 27.34 0.40 -12.97
N VAL A 488 28.29 -0.49 -12.69
CA VAL A 488 29.50 -0.12 -11.94
C VAL A 488 30.26 0.89 -12.78
N LYS A 489 30.24 2.17 -12.40
CA LYS A 489 31.20 3.13 -12.94
C LYS A 489 32.58 2.68 -12.47
N GLY A 490 33.31 1.99 -13.35
CA GLY A 490 34.72 1.74 -13.14
C GLY A 490 35.42 3.06 -12.80
N SER A 491 36.37 3.02 -11.89
CA SER A 491 37.31 4.10 -11.59
C SER A 491 38.20 4.38 -12.82
N GLY A 492 37.58 4.94 -13.86
CA GLY A 492 38.19 5.27 -15.13
C GLY A 492 37.88 6.72 -15.43
N THR A 493 38.91 7.56 -15.35
CA THR A 493 38.91 8.92 -15.86
C THR A 493 38.43 8.94 -17.31
N SER A 494 37.26 9.53 -17.57
CA SER A 494 36.95 10.08 -18.89
C SER A 494 36.01 11.26 -18.74
N SER A 495 36.59 12.45 -18.82
CA SER A 495 35.90 13.69 -19.15
C SER A 495 35.16 13.53 -20.48
N ASN A 496 33.84 13.71 -20.48
CA ASN A 496 33.16 14.16 -21.69
C ASN A 496 32.06 15.15 -21.30
N SER A 497 32.30 16.39 -21.71
CA SER A 497 31.43 17.54 -21.58
C SER A 497 30.22 17.38 -22.48
N LEU A 498 29.03 17.31 -21.89
CA LEU A 498 27.80 17.58 -22.62
C LEU A 498 27.72 19.10 -22.84
N ARG A 499 28.16 19.52 -24.03
CA ARG A 499 27.91 20.88 -24.54
C ARG A 499 26.42 21.04 -24.79
N SER A 500 25.81 21.99 -24.10
CA SER A 500 24.50 22.55 -24.36
C SER A 500 24.49 23.24 -25.73
N ASN A 501 23.71 22.72 -26.67
CA ASN A 501 23.30 23.47 -27.86
C ASN A 501 21.84 23.90 -27.69
N VAL A 502 21.64 25.07 -27.09
CA VAL A 502 20.38 25.80 -27.19
C VAL A 502 20.68 27.07 -27.99
N ARG A 503 20.09 27.16 -29.19
CA ARG A 503 20.04 28.41 -29.96
C ARG A 503 18.87 29.25 -29.46
N PRO A 504 19.01 30.59 -29.33
CA PRO A 504 17.91 31.47 -28.99
C PRO A 504 17.14 31.91 -30.24
N GLY A 505 15.82 31.83 -30.18
CA GLY A 505 14.85 32.44 -31.10
C GLY A 505 13.45 31.97 -30.67
N GLU A 506 12.37 32.75 -30.65
CA GLU A 506 12.09 34.13 -31.03
C GLU A 506 10.89 34.56 -30.17
N LYS A 507 10.80 35.86 -29.87
CA LYS A 507 9.63 36.47 -29.24
C LYS A 507 8.43 36.41 -30.19
N SER A 508 7.25 36.01 -29.71
CA SER A 508 5.99 36.53 -30.24
C SER A 508 4.97 36.73 -29.13
N GLN A 509 4.48 37.97 -29.06
CA GLN A 509 3.36 38.43 -28.27
C GLN A 509 2.06 37.76 -28.75
N LEU A 510 1.27 37.24 -27.81
CA LEU A 510 -0.14 37.62 -27.54
C LEU A 510 -0.67 36.80 -26.36
#